data_AF-A0A089MG19-F1
#
_entry.id   AF-A0A089MG19-F1
#
_cell.length_a   1.000
_cell.length_b   1.000
_cell.length_c   1.000
_cell.angle_alpha   90.00
_cell.angle_beta   90.00
_cell.angle_gamma   90.00
#
_symmetry.space_group_name_H-M   'P 1'
#
loop_
_entity.id
_entity.type
_entity.pdbx_description
1 polymer ?
#
loop_
_entity_poly.entity_id
_entity_poly.type
_entity_poly.pdbx_seq_one_letter_code
_entity_poly.pdbx_strand_id
1 'polypeptide(L)'
;MKITLPHDIPLLFYIPVAKAFYPFPIYFLRLAAPAPYDKSISRILNSLNENNYSSIDKVQNATIGELRRVRNFGEKGLVILLELLQTLSQQPELVLETDKLDDSLRVELDHLKQVMPVRLQLLEIGIEI
;
A
#
# COMPACT_ATOMS: atom_id res chain seq x y z
N MET A 1 3.81 -10.37 -17.05
CA MET A 1 4.75 -10.97 -16.09
C MET A 1 4.07 -12.17 -15.45
N LYS A 2 4.66 -13.38 -15.45
CA LYS A 2 4.15 -14.50 -14.65
C LYS A 2 4.75 -14.37 -13.25
N ILE A 3 3.92 -14.22 -12.22
CA ILE A 3 4.39 -14.15 -10.84
C ILE A 3 4.75 -15.58 -10.39
N THR A 4 6.04 -15.82 -10.13
CA THR A 4 6.61 -17.12 -9.71
C THR A 4 6.86 -17.20 -8.20
N LEU A 5 6.35 -16.23 -7.43
CA LEU A 5 6.52 -16.19 -6.00
C LEU A 5 5.70 -17.31 -5.31
N PRO A 6 6.24 -17.97 -4.27
CA PRO A 6 5.51 -18.98 -3.51
C PRO A 6 4.15 -18.47 -3.00
N HIS A 7 3.13 -19.30 -3.14
CA HIS A 7 1.72 -18.91 -2.96
C HIS A 7 1.32 -18.64 -1.51
N ASP A 8 1.96 -19.30 -0.55
CA ASP A 8 1.49 -19.38 0.84
C ASP A 8 2.37 -18.61 1.82
N ILE A 9 3.30 -17.80 1.31
CA ILE A 9 4.14 -16.93 2.13
C ILE A 9 3.58 -15.50 2.07
N PRO A 10 3.48 -14.80 3.21
CA PRO A 10 3.05 -13.41 3.25
C PRO A 10 3.88 -12.46 2.40
N LEU A 11 3.25 -11.42 1.85
CA LEU A 11 3.90 -10.43 1.01
C LEU A 11 5.06 -9.70 1.68
N LEU A 12 5.02 -9.52 3.00
CA LEU A 12 6.06 -8.84 3.78
C LEU A 12 7.45 -9.48 3.65
N PHE A 13 7.52 -10.77 3.31
CA PHE A 13 8.79 -11.47 3.11
C PHE A 13 9.36 -11.27 1.70
N TYR A 14 8.57 -10.74 0.77
CA TYR A 14 8.99 -10.46 -0.60
C TYR A 14 9.23 -8.98 -0.85
N ILE A 15 8.37 -8.12 -0.30
CA ILE A 15 8.41 -6.67 -0.48
C ILE A 15 8.37 -6.00 0.90
N PRO A 16 9.54 -5.68 1.48
CA PRO A 16 9.61 -5.17 2.85
C PRO A 16 9.23 -3.68 2.91
N VAL A 17 7.92 -3.41 2.91
CA VAL A 17 7.41 -2.07 3.19
C VAL A 17 7.69 -1.72 4.65
N ALA A 18 8.18 -0.50 4.91
CA ALA A 18 8.50 -0.08 6.27
C ALA A 18 7.27 -0.16 7.19
N LYS A 19 7.49 -0.61 8.43
CA LYS A 19 6.43 -0.78 9.44
C LYS A 19 5.66 0.51 9.74
N ALA A 20 6.30 1.66 9.56
CA ALA A 20 5.68 2.98 9.64
C ALA A 20 4.38 3.08 8.81
N PHE A 21 4.34 2.40 7.66
CA PHE A 21 3.21 2.46 6.73
C PHE A 21 2.11 1.43 7.04
N TYR A 22 2.32 0.48 7.96
CA TYR A 22 1.36 -0.58 8.24
C TYR A 22 -0.03 -0.05 8.68
N PRO A 23 -0.12 1.01 9.50
CA PRO A 23 -1.39 1.62 9.87
C PRO A 23 -2.08 2.38 8.74
N PHE A 24 -1.39 2.64 7.62
CA PHE A 24 -1.93 3.50 6.56
C PHE A 24 -3.05 2.78 5.80
N PRO A 25 -4.10 3.50 5.38
CA PRO A 25 -5.16 2.94 4.55
C PRO A 25 -4.58 2.46 3.22
N ILE A 26 -5.16 1.40 2.62
CA ILE A 26 -4.68 0.86 1.34
C ILE A 26 -4.70 1.89 0.21
N TYR A 27 -5.58 2.90 0.33
CA TYR A 27 -5.66 4.03 -0.59
C TYR A 27 -4.41 4.91 -0.62
N PHE A 28 -3.55 4.84 0.41
CA PHE A 28 -2.23 5.48 0.41
C PHE A 28 -1.36 5.05 -0.78
N LEU A 29 -1.52 3.81 -1.26
CA LEU A 29 -0.79 3.30 -2.43
C LEU A 29 -1.06 4.10 -3.72
N ARG A 30 -2.05 5.00 -3.74
CA ARG A 30 -2.23 5.96 -4.85
C ARG A 30 -1.00 6.83 -5.08
N LEU A 31 -0.22 7.16 -4.05
CA LEU A 31 1.01 7.95 -4.23
C LEU A 31 2.11 7.17 -4.96
N ALA A 32 2.10 5.85 -4.82
CA ALA A 32 3.02 4.96 -5.53
C ALA A 32 2.60 4.68 -6.99
N ALA A 33 1.45 5.20 -7.41
CA ALA A 33 0.96 5.06 -8.77
C ALA A 33 1.78 5.91 -9.76
N PRO A 34 2.08 5.41 -10.96
CA PRO A 34 2.61 6.25 -12.04
C PRO A 34 1.66 7.41 -12.41
N ALA A 35 0.35 7.18 -12.24
CA ALA A 35 -0.71 8.17 -12.40
C ALA A 35 -1.72 8.02 -11.25
N PRO A 36 -1.74 8.94 -10.25
CA PRO A 36 -2.59 8.85 -9.05
C PRO A 36 -4.10 8.71 -9.32
N TYR A 37 -4.55 9.20 -10.48
CA TYR A 37 -5.95 9.21 -10.92
C TYR A 37 -6.31 8.07 -11.88
N ASP A 38 -5.45 7.06 -12.02
CA ASP A 38 -5.75 5.91 -12.88
C ASP A 38 -6.97 5.14 -12.35
N LYS A 39 -7.99 5.00 -13.22
CA LYS A 39 -9.24 4.29 -12.91
C LYS A 39 -8.99 2.82 -12.57
N SER A 40 -7.98 2.20 -13.17
CA SER A 40 -7.61 0.81 -12.90
C SER A 40 -7.06 0.65 -11.50
N ILE A 41 -6.23 1.59 -11.02
CA ILE A 41 -5.71 1.60 -9.65
C ILE A 41 -6.85 1.79 -8.66
N SER A 42 -7.74 2.76 -8.92
CA SER A 42 -8.93 2.98 -8.08
C SER A 42 -9.77 1.71 -7.93
N ARG A 43 -10.00 0.98 -9.03
CA ARG A 43 -10.75 -0.28 -9.02
C ARG A 43 -10.05 -1.37 -8.19
N ILE A 44 -8.72 -1.44 -8.26
CA ILE A 44 -7.92 -2.43 -7.53
C ILE A 44 -7.94 -2.15 -6.03
N LEU A 45 -7.72 -0.90 -5.63
CA LEU A 45 -7.75 -0.50 -4.23
C LEU A 45 -9.15 -0.66 -3.62
N ASN A 46 -10.21 -0.34 -4.38
CA ASN A 46 -11.59 -0.61 -3.95
C ASN A 46 -11.85 -2.11 -3.77
N SER A 47 -11.43 -2.94 -4.73
CA SER A 47 -11.58 -4.39 -4.64
C SER A 47 -10.87 -4.95 -3.40
N LEU A 48 -9.66 -4.49 -3.08
CA LEU A 48 -8.97 -4.88 -1.84
C LEU A 48 -9.74 -4.44 -0.59
N ASN A 49 -10.13 -3.18 -0.53
CA ASN A 49 -10.85 -2.61 0.60
C ASN A 49 -12.19 -3.34 0.87
N GLU A 50 -12.98 -3.59 -0.18
CA GLU A 50 -14.24 -4.34 -0.12
C GLU A 50 -14.07 -5.79 0.34
N ASN A 51 -12.86 -6.36 0.20
CA ASN A 51 -12.54 -7.73 0.60
C ASN A 51 -11.68 -7.77 1.88
N ASN A 52 -11.84 -6.77 2.75
CA ASN A 52 -11.19 -6.65 4.06
C ASN A 52 -9.68 -6.34 4.06
N TYR A 53 -9.06 -6.06 2.92
CA TYR A 53 -7.66 -5.64 2.83
C TYR A 53 -7.52 -4.10 2.84
N SER A 54 -8.10 -3.47 3.87
CA SER A 54 -8.28 -2.02 3.97
C SER A 54 -7.02 -1.23 4.36
N SER A 55 -5.96 -1.89 4.82
CA SER A 55 -4.70 -1.25 5.25
C SER A 55 -3.48 -1.96 4.67
N ILE A 56 -2.34 -1.27 4.68
CA ILE A 56 -1.05 -1.83 4.26
C ILE A 56 -0.69 -3.07 5.09
N ASP A 57 -0.91 -3.04 6.41
CA ASP A 57 -0.67 -4.19 7.30
C ASP A 57 -1.39 -5.45 6.81
N LYS A 58 -2.70 -5.34 6.53
CA LYS A 58 -3.50 -6.50 6.10
C LYS A 58 -3.03 -7.06 4.77
N VAL A 59 -2.59 -6.20 3.85
CA VAL A 59 -2.04 -6.64 2.56
C VAL A 59 -0.65 -7.26 2.73
N GLN A 60 0.22 -6.69 3.55
CA GLN A 60 1.57 -7.18 3.81
C GLN A 60 1.55 -8.58 4.46
N ASN A 61 0.55 -8.84 5.30
CA ASN A 61 0.35 -10.15 5.93
C ASN A 61 -0.41 -11.15 5.04
N ALA A 62 -0.97 -10.70 3.91
CA ALA A 62 -1.66 -11.57 2.97
C ALA A 62 -0.67 -12.37 2.12
N THR A 63 -1.08 -13.58 1.76
CA THR A 63 -0.37 -14.42 0.80
C THR A 63 -0.82 -14.15 -0.64
N ILE A 64 0.00 -14.52 -1.61
CA ILE A 64 -0.37 -14.40 -3.04
C ILE A 64 -1.59 -15.26 -3.36
N GLY A 65 -1.70 -16.45 -2.75
CA GLY A 65 -2.85 -17.34 -2.92
C GLY A 65 -4.16 -16.73 -2.41
N GLU A 66 -4.12 -15.99 -1.30
CA GLU A 66 -5.28 -15.24 -0.78
C GLU A 66 -5.66 -14.08 -1.70
N LEU A 67 -4.69 -13.26 -2.09
CA LEU A 67 -4.93 -12.09 -2.95
C LEU A 67 -5.48 -12.48 -4.33
N ARG A 68 -5.01 -13.58 -4.93
CA ARG A 68 -5.58 -14.09 -6.21
C ARG A 68 -7.04 -14.47 -6.13
N ARG A 69 -7.52 -14.86 -4.95
CA ARG A 69 -8.92 -15.27 -4.71
C ARG A 69 -9.83 -14.08 -4.38
N VAL A 70 -9.29 -12.88 -4.25
CA VAL A 70 -10.06 -11.66 -4.01
C VAL A 70 -10.99 -11.39 -5.20
N ARG A 71 -12.27 -11.18 -4.90
CA ARG A 71 -13.29 -10.90 -5.90
C ARG A 71 -12.98 -9.59 -6.60
N ASN A 72 -13.04 -9.59 -7.94
CA ASN A 72 -12.78 -8.43 -8.82
C ASN A 72 -11.33 -7.91 -8.82
N PHE A 73 -10.38 -8.66 -8.26
CA PHE A 73 -8.95 -8.30 -8.21
C PHE A 73 -8.16 -9.05 -9.30
N GLY A 74 -8.11 -10.39 -9.19
CA GLY A 74 -7.45 -11.29 -10.15
C GLY A 74 -5.95 -11.03 -10.34
N GLU A 75 -5.37 -11.67 -11.36
CA GLU A 75 -3.91 -11.59 -11.61
C GLU A 75 -3.44 -10.17 -11.97
N LYS A 76 -4.26 -9.41 -12.72
CA LYS A 76 -3.93 -8.03 -13.08
C LYS A 76 -3.88 -7.12 -11.84
N GLY A 77 -4.83 -7.29 -10.92
CA GLY A 77 -4.83 -6.57 -9.65
C GLY A 77 -3.59 -6.89 -8.83
N LEU A 78 -3.20 -8.17 -8.80
CA LEU A 78 -2.01 -8.62 -8.10
C LEU A 78 -0.73 -7.98 -8.64
N VAL A 79 -0.53 -7.99 -9.96
CA VAL A 79 0.66 -7.38 -10.58
C VAL A 79 0.77 -5.90 -10.19
N ILE A 80 -0.32 -5.15 -10.34
CA ILE A 80 -0.34 -3.73 -10.01
C ILE A 80 -0.10 -3.51 -8.51
N LEU A 81 -0.73 -4.30 -7.64
CA LEU A 81 -0.50 -4.19 -6.20
C LEU A 81 0.98 -4.40 -5.84
N LEU A 82 1.62 -5.41 -6.42
CA LEU A 82 3.04 -5.68 -6.19
C LEU A 82 3.91 -4.52 -6.67
N GLU A 83 3.60 -3.92 -7.82
CA GLU A 83 4.29 -2.72 -8.33
C GLU A 83 4.13 -1.54 -7.37
N LEU A 84 2.91 -1.26 -6.88
CA LEU A 84 2.66 -0.16 -5.93
C LEU A 84 3.41 -0.37 -4.60
N LEU A 85 3.37 -1.58 -4.04
CA LEU A 85 4.11 -1.92 -2.81
C LEU A 85 5.62 -1.82 -3.03
N GLN A 86 6.11 -2.26 -4.19
CA GLN A 86 7.53 -2.19 -4.52
C GLN A 86 8.00 -0.73 -4.64
N THR A 87 7.21 0.13 -5.29
CA THR A 87 7.50 1.56 -5.37
C THR A 87 7.50 2.19 -3.98
N LEU A 88 6.49 1.92 -3.14
CA LEU A 88 6.46 2.45 -1.77
C LEU A 88 7.66 1.96 -0.93
N SER A 89 8.06 0.70 -1.09
CA SER A 89 9.24 0.14 -0.40
C SER A 89 10.55 0.81 -0.83
N GLN A 90 10.65 1.28 -2.08
CA GLN A 90 11.84 1.94 -2.63
C GLN A 90 11.83 3.46 -2.45
N GLN A 91 10.66 4.06 -2.38
CA GLN A 91 10.44 5.51 -2.30
C GLN A 91 9.50 5.84 -1.12
N PRO A 92 9.92 5.58 0.12
CA PRO A 92 9.09 5.84 1.29
C PRO A 92 8.77 7.35 1.49
N GLU A 93 9.59 8.24 0.92
CA GLU A 93 9.41 9.70 0.92
C GLU A 93 8.13 10.17 0.24
N LEU A 94 7.48 9.32 -0.57
CA LEU A 94 6.17 9.59 -1.17
C LEU A 94 5.12 9.98 -0.11
N VAL A 95 5.29 9.56 1.14
CA VAL A 95 4.42 9.95 2.26
C VAL A 95 4.38 11.47 2.53
N LEU A 96 5.34 12.23 1.99
CA LEU A 96 5.39 13.69 2.06
C LEU A 96 4.55 14.37 0.96
N GLU A 97 4.20 13.64 -0.10
CA GLU A 97 3.51 14.16 -1.30
C GLU A 97 1.97 14.05 -1.18
N THR A 98 1.42 14.34 0.00
CA THR A 98 -0.02 14.19 0.27
C THR A 98 -0.90 15.21 -0.45
N ASP A 99 -0.29 16.23 -1.06
CA ASP A 99 -0.96 17.23 -1.91
C ASP A 99 -1.58 16.62 -3.19
N LYS A 100 -1.14 15.43 -3.58
CA LYS A 100 -1.67 14.68 -4.74
C LYS A 100 -2.93 13.88 -4.42
N LEU A 101 -3.38 13.87 -3.17
CA LEU A 101 -4.52 13.09 -2.71
C LEU A 101 -5.77 13.96 -2.55
N ASP A 102 -6.93 13.30 -2.46
CA ASP A 102 -8.15 13.98 -2.04
C ASP A 102 -8.05 14.47 -0.59
N ASP A 103 -8.79 15.54 -0.26
CA ASP A 103 -8.70 16.21 1.04
C ASP A 103 -8.96 15.27 2.22
N SER A 104 -9.90 14.33 2.08
CA SER A 104 -10.24 13.39 3.15
C SER A 104 -9.08 12.47 3.45
N LEU A 105 -8.50 11.84 2.42
CA LEU A 105 -7.37 10.95 2.58
C LEU A 105 -6.12 11.72 3.04
N ARG A 106 -5.88 12.92 2.50
CA ARG A 106 -4.79 13.78 2.93
C ARG A 106 -4.84 14.07 4.44
N VAL A 107 -6.00 14.49 4.96
CA VAL A 107 -6.18 14.78 6.39
C VAL A 107 -5.94 13.53 7.24
N GLU A 108 -6.45 12.38 6.82
CA GLU A 108 -6.21 11.11 7.51
C GLU A 108 -4.72 10.75 7.57
N LEU A 109 -4.00 10.88 6.45
CA LEU A 109 -2.57 10.60 6.38
C LEU A 109 -1.74 11.60 7.20
N ASP A 110 -2.06 12.89 7.11
CA ASP A 110 -1.41 13.94 7.89
C ASP A 110 -1.57 13.71 9.39
N HIS A 111 -2.73 13.21 9.81
CA HIS A 111 -2.95 12.77 11.18
C HIS A 111 -2.10 11.54 11.54
N LEU A 112 -2.15 10.47 10.74
CA LEU A 112 -1.43 9.22 11.00
C LEU A 112 0.09 9.43 11.13
N LYS A 113 0.66 10.29 10.29
CA LYS A 113 2.08 10.67 10.34
C LYS A 113 2.52 11.19 11.72
N GLN A 114 1.62 11.85 12.45
CA GLN A 114 1.92 12.45 13.75
C GLN A 114 1.66 11.49 14.94
N VAL A 115 0.97 10.37 14.70
CA VAL A 115 0.61 9.40 15.74
C VAL A 115 1.83 8.56 16.13
N MET A 116 1.96 8.22 17.42
CA MET A 116 2.95 7.23 17.88
C MET A 116 2.39 5.81 17.69
N PRO A 117 3.18 4.83 17.20
CA PRO A 117 4.62 4.89 16.94
C PRO A 117 5.02 5.38 15.54
N VAL A 118 4.05 5.65 14.64
CA VAL A 118 4.30 5.99 13.22
C VAL A 118 5.34 7.09 13.07
N ARG A 119 5.21 8.20 13.81
CA ARG A 119 6.14 9.33 13.72
C ARG A 119 7.60 8.93 13.98
N LEU A 120 7.85 8.12 15.01
CA LEU A 120 9.20 7.65 15.33
C LEU A 120 9.74 6.73 14.24
N GLN A 121 8.89 5.83 13.72
CA GLN A 121 9.29 4.90 12.67
C GLN A 121 9.56 5.61 11.34
N LEU A 122 8.87 6.71 11.05
CA LEU A 122 9.16 7.57 9.90
C LEU A 122 10.51 8.27 10.07
N LEU A 123 10.80 8.80 11.26
CA LEU A 123 12.12 9.38 11.57
C LEU A 123 13.25 8.34 11.48
N GLU A 124 13.04 7.11 11.94
CA GLU A 124 14.00 6.01 11.86
C GLU A 124 14.40 5.65 10.42
N ILE A 125 13.48 5.85 9.46
CA ILE A 125 13.75 5.65 8.02
C ILE A 125 14.13 6.95 7.30
N GLY A 126 14.44 8.02 8.04
CA GLY A 126 14.95 9.28 7.49
C GLY A 126 13.88 10.25 6.97
N ILE A 127 12.61 10.08 7.37
CA ILE A 127 11.50 10.94 6.96
C ILE A 127 11.14 11.90 8.10
N GLU A 128 11.41 13.18 7.87
CA GLU A 128 11.05 14.27 8.77
C GLU A 128 9.69 14.86 8.37
N ILE A 129 8.79 15.05 9.35
CA ILE A 129 7.39 15.44 9.16
C ILE A 129 7.04 16.67 10.00
#